data_AF-A0A6B0WLS0-F1
#
_entry.id   AF-A0A6B0WLS0-F1
#
_cell.length_a   1.000
_cell.length_b   1.000
_cell.length_c   1.000
_cell.angle_alpha   90.00
_cell.angle_beta   90.00
_cell.angle_gamma   90.00
#
_symmetry.space_group_name_H-M   'P 1'
#
loop_
_entity.id
_entity.type
_entity.pdbx_description
1 polymer ?
#
loop_
_entity_poly.entity_id
_entity_poly.type
_entity_poly.pdbx_seq_one_letter_code
_entity_poly.pdbx_strand_id
1 'polypeptide(L)'
;LAGIGVHHAGMLPKYRLLVEKLAQQGHLKLICGTDTLGVGVNVPIRTVLFTQLYKYDGRRTRVLSVRDFQQIAGRAGRRGFDTVGSVWVQAPEHAVENKRAEMRAAGDPKKLRKLVRKKPPDRGYAHYDDKTLTRLWEGTPETLESSFDVTHAMMLNVLDRPGDGCAAMKRLLVDNHEPRARQRRHIRKAVGVFRSLIDAEIVEVLPEPDGSGRPVRVNIDLQDEFRLNQPLGLFAVEAVSVLDRDAPDYHLQALSVAESVLEDPFAVLLAQRDAARDELMTRMKEEGVEYEERMARLAEVTWPKPEAEFIEPAFDTFARHHPWVGHLRPSPKSVVRDMVEHADTFNQYVSRYGLKRSEGLVLRYLTDCYKALVQTVPAAAVDDRLAEVIEWLGELVREVDSSLLDEWERLRAT
;
A
#
# COMPACT_ATOMS: atom_id res chain seq x y z
N LEU A 1 -10.60 21.58 -23.48
CA LEU A 1 -9.68 21.09 -22.41
C LEU A 1 -8.59 22.13 -22.20
N ALA A 2 -8.28 22.50 -20.96
CA ALA A 2 -7.24 23.49 -20.65
C ALA A 2 -5.80 23.02 -20.98
N GLY A 3 -5.62 21.80 -21.51
CA GLY A 3 -4.32 21.21 -21.80
C GLY A 3 -3.52 20.82 -20.56
N ILE A 4 -4.19 20.60 -19.42
CA ILE A 4 -3.58 20.27 -18.13
C ILE A 4 -4.09 18.90 -17.68
N GLY A 5 -3.18 18.02 -17.26
CA GLY A 5 -3.49 16.73 -16.65
C GLY A 5 -2.82 16.55 -15.30
N VAL A 6 -3.42 15.71 -14.46
CA VAL A 6 -2.84 15.25 -13.21
C VAL A 6 -2.59 13.74 -13.32
N HIS A 7 -1.48 13.23 -12.79
CA HIS A 7 -1.18 11.79 -12.80
C HIS A 7 -0.53 11.35 -11.47
N HIS A 8 -1.24 10.56 -10.68
CA HIS A 8 -0.68 9.94 -9.47
C HIS A 8 -1.33 8.59 -9.19
N ALA A 9 -0.64 7.75 -8.41
CA ALA A 9 -1.11 6.41 -8.04
C ALA A 9 -2.48 6.42 -7.32
N GLY A 10 -2.79 7.51 -6.61
CA GLY A 10 -4.09 7.69 -5.94
C GLY A 10 -5.26 8.05 -6.86
N MET A 11 -5.05 8.24 -8.17
CA MET A 11 -6.16 8.43 -9.12
C MET A 11 -6.76 7.09 -9.52
N LEU A 12 -8.05 7.07 -9.86
CA LEU A 12 -8.70 5.90 -10.44
C LEU A 12 -7.97 5.45 -11.74
N PRO A 13 -7.84 4.13 -11.97
CA PRO A 13 -7.18 3.59 -13.17
C PRO A 13 -7.71 4.18 -14.48
N LYS A 14 -9.04 4.29 -14.63
CA LYS A 14 -9.68 4.90 -15.80
C LYS A 14 -9.18 6.33 -16.10
N TYR A 15 -8.98 7.16 -15.07
CA TYR A 15 -8.52 8.54 -15.24
C TYR A 15 -7.03 8.62 -15.53
N ARG A 16 -6.22 7.74 -14.91
CA ARG A 16 -4.80 7.61 -15.27
C ARG A 16 -4.64 7.25 -16.73
N LEU A 17 -5.37 6.23 -17.20
CA LEU A 17 -5.33 5.78 -18.60
C LEU A 17 -5.77 6.89 -19.56
N LEU A 18 -6.80 7.66 -19.20
CA LEU A 18 -7.25 8.80 -20.00
C LEU A 18 -6.14 9.88 -20.12
N VAL A 19 -5.51 10.25 -18.99
CA VAL A 19 -4.41 11.23 -18.98
C VAL A 19 -3.24 10.73 -19.81
N GLU A 20 -2.88 9.45 -19.70
CA GLU A 20 -1.82 8.82 -20.50
C GLU A 20 -2.12 8.87 -22.00
N LYS A 21 -3.34 8.52 -22.42
CA LYS A 21 -3.78 8.59 -23.82
C LYS A 21 -3.74 10.03 -24.36
N LEU A 22 -4.30 10.98 -23.61
CA LEU A 22 -4.30 12.41 -24.00
C LEU A 22 -2.88 12.99 -24.06
N ALA A 23 -1.99 12.53 -23.18
CA ALA A 23 -0.59 12.92 -23.18
C ALA A 23 0.15 12.39 -24.42
N GLN A 24 -0.04 11.11 -24.75
CA GLN A 24 0.53 10.47 -25.95
C GLN A 24 0.07 11.15 -27.25
N GLN A 25 -1.20 11.57 -27.30
CA GLN A 25 -1.77 12.31 -28.42
C GLN A 25 -1.33 13.79 -28.47
N GLY A 26 -0.58 14.29 -27.48
CA GLY A 26 -0.09 15.67 -27.44
C GLY A 26 -1.14 16.72 -27.09
N HIS A 27 -2.30 16.29 -26.57
CA HIS A 27 -3.39 17.17 -26.13
C HIS A 27 -3.11 17.83 -24.77
N LEU A 28 -2.22 17.26 -23.96
CA LEU A 28 -1.78 17.85 -22.70
C LEU A 28 -0.47 18.63 -22.89
N LYS A 29 -0.50 19.91 -22.54
CA LYS A 29 0.65 20.81 -22.53
C LYS A 29 1.38 20.80 -21.19
N LEU A 30 0.65 20.56 -20.09
CA LEU A 30 1.17 20.44 -18.74
C LEU A 30 0.65 19.15 -18.10
N ILE A 31 1.53 18.38 -17.49
CA ILE A 31 1.15 17.22 -16.68
C ILE A 31 1.82 17.36 -15.32
N CYS A 32 1.02 17.43 -14.27
CA CYS A 32 1.50 17.40 -12.90
C CYS A 32 1.38 15.97 -12.39
N GLY A 33 2.48 15.33 -12.02
CA GLY A 33 2.41 13.96 -11.51
C GLY A 33 3.47 13.58 -10.50
N THR A 34 3.28 12.42 -9.88
CA THR A 34 4.28 11.82 -8.97
C THR A 34 5.37 11.10 -9.77
N ASP A 35 6.41 10.64 -9.07
CA ASP A 35 7.53 9.90 -9.64
C ASP A 35 7.13 8.69 -10.50
N THR A 36 5.98 8.07 -10.21
CA THR A 36 5.41 6.96 -11.00
C THR A 36 5.21 7.26 -12.49
N LEU A 37 4.96 8.53 -12.85
CA LEU A 37 4.87 8.96 -14.26
C LEU A 37 6.19 8.74 -15.00
N GLY A 38 7.32 8.92 -14.29
CA GLY A 38 8.67 8.73 -14.83
C GLY A 38 9.07 7.27 -15.00
N VAL A 39 8.31 6.31 -14.47
CA VAL A 39 8.65 4.88 -14.50
C VAL A 39 7.84 4.12 -15.56
N GLY A 40 6.55 4.42 -15.71
CA GLY A 40 5.60 3.51 -16.37
C GLY A 40 5.06 3.91 -17.74
N VAL A 41 5.26 5.16 -18.20
CA VAL A 41 4.52 5.67 -19.37
C VAL A 41 5.46 6.30 -20.40
N ASN A 42 5.30 5.91 -21.66
CA ASN A 42 5.95 6.58 -22.78
C ASN A 42 5.17 7.85 -23.15
N VAL A 43 5.49 8.96 -22.48
CA VAL A 43 4.89 10.28 -22.75
C VAL A 43 5.93 11.18 -23.43
N PRO A 44 5.58 11.87 -24.54
CA PRO A 44 6.49 12.80 -25.20
C PRO A 44 6.66 14.09 -24.37
N ILE A 45 7.67 14.14 -23.50
CA ILE A 45 7.93 15.28 -22.61
C ILE A 45 9.13 16.09 -23.13
N ARG A 46 8.92 17.38 -23.41
CA ARG A 46 10.01 18.30 -23.80
C ARG A 46 10.78 18.85 -22.59
N THR A 47 10.06 19.17 -21.53
CA THR A 47 10.58 19.85 -20.36
C THR A 47 10.10 19.16 -19.09
N VAL A 48 11.01 18.91 -18.15
CA VAL A 48 10.70 18.40 -16.81
C VAL A 48 10.93 19.52 -15.80
N LEU A 49 10.00 19.69 -14.86
CA LEU A 49 10.12 20.58 -13.71
C LEU A 49 10.03 19.77 -12.42
N PHE A 50 11.10 19.81 -11.62
CA PHE A 50 11.07 19.34 -10.25
C PHE A 50 10.60 20.48 -9.34
N THR A 51 9.45 20.31 -8.69
CA THR A 51 8.95 21.26 -7.67
C THR A 51 9.72 21.15 -6.36
N GLN A 52 10.32 19.99 -6.10
CA GLN A 52 11.15 19.69 -4.93
C GLN A 52 12.09 18.51 -5.23
N LEU A 53 13.20 18.41 -4.48
CA LEU A 53 14.18 17.31 -4.59
C LEU A 53 14.07 16.28 -3.45
N TYR A 54 12.91 16.20 -2.80
CA TYR A 54 12.63 15.21 -1.77
C TYR A 54 11.24 14.61 -1.92
N LYS A 55 11.05 13.41 -1.35
CA LYS A 55 9.77 12.72 -1.30
C LYS A 55 9.58 12.04 0.05
N TYR A 56 8.32 11.74 0.38
CA TYR A 56 7.96 10.88 1.49
C TYR A 56 7.95 9.42 1.01
N ASP A 57 8.69 8.55 1.67
CA ASP A 57 8.82 7.13 1.28
C ASP A 57 7.85 6.18 2.01
N GLY A 58 6.83 6.74 2.68
CA GLY A 58 5.92 5.99 3.55
C GLY A 58 6.37 5.95 5.01
N ARG A 59 7.62 6.35 5.32
CA ARG A 59 8.14 6.41 6.70
C ARG A 59 8.73 7.76 7.05
N ARG A 60 9.53 8.34 6.16
CA ARG A 60 10.20 9.64 6.37
C ARG A 60 10.27 10.46 5.10
N THR A 61 10.41 11.77 5.27
CA THR A 61 10.78 12.65 4.15
C THR A 61 12.28 12.52 3.91
N ARG A 62 12.67 12.13 2.69
CA ARG A 62 14.07 12.01 2.28
C ARG A 62 14.31 12.68 0.93
N VAL A 63 15.53 13.15 0.72
CA VAL A 63 16.00 13.59 -0.60
C VAL A 63 15.86 12.43 -1.60
N LEU A 64 15.59 12.77 -2.86
CA LEU A 64 15.56 11.82 -3.97
C LEU A 64 16.86 11.02 -4.04
N SER A 65 16.77 9.78 -4.48
CA SER A 65 17.94 8.99 -4.86
C SER A 65 18.49 9.48 -6.20
N VAL A 66 19.73 9.08 -6.54
CA VAL A 66 20.31 9.45 -7.84
C VAL A 66 19.48 8.82 -8.96
N ARG A 67 19.08 7.55 -8.80
CA ARG A 67 18.20 6.86 -9.74
C ARG A 67 16.85 7.57 -9.89
N ASP A 68 16.20 7.96 -8.78
CA ASP A 68 14.91 8.68 -8.83
C ASP A 68 15.05 9.94 -9.70
N PHE A 69 16.08 10.75 -9.46
CA PHE A 69 16.31 12.01 -10.18
C PHE A 69 16.60 11.77 -11.67
N GLN A 70 17.57 10.90 -11.99
CA GLN A 70 17.96 10.65 -13.38
C GLN A 70 16.86 9.98 -14.19
N GLN A 71 16.05 9.12 -13.58
CA GLN A 71 14.91 8.49 -14.25
C GLN A 71 13.85 9.51 -14.64
N ILE A 72 13.53 10.46 -13.75
CA ILE A 72 12.55 11.52 -14.03
C ILE A 72 13.13 12.54 -15.01
N ALA A 73 14.36 13.00 -14.78
CA ALA A 73 15.04 13.97 -15.64
C ALA A 73 15.25 13.44 -17.06
N GLY A 74 15.56 12.14 -17.20
CA GLY A 74 15.74 11.45 -18.48
C GLY A 74 14.48 11.36 -19.34
N ARG A 75 13.31 11.74 -18.81
CA ARG A 75 12.08 11.90 -19.61
C ARG A 75 12.06 13.21 -20.41
N ALA A 76 12.91 14.18 -20.08
CA ALA A 76 12.99 15.43 -20.84
C ALA A 76 13.67 15.21 -22.20
N GLY A 77 13.03 15.70 -23.25
CA GLY A 77 13.51 15.61 -24.63
C GLY A 77 12.80 14.53 -25.42
N ARG A 78 12.22 14.91 -26.56
CA ARG A 78 11.50 13.98 -27.43
C ARG A 78 12.41 13.53 -28.56
N ARG A 79 12.77 12.25 -28.56
CA ARG A 79 13.58 11.63 -29.61
C ARG A 79 12.94 11.87 -30.99
N GLY A 80 13.72 12.43 -31.91
CA GLY A 80 13.27 12.75 -33.27
C GLY A 80 12.54 14.09 -33.43
N PHE A 81 12.28 14.83 -32.34
CA PHE A 81 11.61 16.14 -32.38
C PHE A 81 12.43 17.26 -31.74
N ASP A 82 13.11 16.99 -30.63
CA ASP A 82 13.91 17.98 -29.90
C ASP A 82 15.40 17.67 -30.02
N THR A 83 16.23 18.71 -30.19
CA THR A 83 17.70 18.61 -30.11
C THR A 83 18.21 18.59 -28.68
N VAL A 84 17.45 19.16 -27.75
CA VAL A 84 17.76 19.25 -26.32
C VAL A 84 16.50 19.07 -25.47
N GLY A 85 16.61 18.34 -24.37
CA GLY A 85 15.61 18.30 -23.30
C GLY A 85 15.92 19.35 -22.23
N SER A 86 14.89 19.98 -21.66
CA SER A 86 15.08 20.97 -20.58
C SER A 86 14.67 20.40 -19.23
N VAL A 87 15.51 20.53 -18.22
CA VAL A 87 15.22 20.13 -16.84
C VAL A 87 15.36 21.34 -15.94
N TRP A 88 14.30 21.65 -15.21
CA TRP A 88 14.25 22.76 -14.25
C TRP A 88 14.06 22.20 -12.84
N VAL A 89 14.74 22.81 -11.87
CA VAL A 89 14.59 22.48 -10.46
C VAL A 89 14.22 23.75 -9.72
N GLN A 90 13.08 23.71 -9.04
CA GLN A 90 12.63 24.81 -8.21
C GLN A 90 13.46 24.86 -6.93
N ALA A 91 14.01 26.03 -6.62
CA ALA A 91 14.74 26.25 -5.38
C ALA A 91 13.75 26.34 -4.19
N PRO A 92 14.18 25.97 -2.97
CA PRO A 92 13.35 26.09 -1.78
C PRO A 92 12.93 27.55 -1.54
N GLU A 93 11.69 27.78 -1.10
CA GLU A 93 11.15 29.14 -0.90
C GLU A 93 12.00 29.99 0.04
N HIS A 94 12.36 29.45 1.21
CA HIS A 94 13.23 30.14 2.17
C HIS A 94 14.61 30.50 1.57
N ALA A 95 15.15 29.65 0.68
CA ALA A 95 16.42 29.93 0.01
C ALA A 95 16.28 31.08 -1.00
N VAL A 96 15.18 31.12 -1.77
CA VAL A 96 14.86 32.21 -2.70
C VAL A 96 14.67 33.53 -1.94
N GLU A 97 13.95 33.51 -0.83
CA GLU A 97 13.73 34.70 0.00
C GLU A 97 15.02 35.19 0.65
N ASN A 98 15.85 34.29 1.18
CA ASN A 98 17.16 34.62 1.72
C ASN A 98 18.05 35.26 0.65
N LYS A 99 18.11 34.69 -0.56
CA LYS A 99 18.89 35.25 -1.67
C LYS A 99 18.37 36.62 -2.12
N ARG A 100 17.03 36.82 -2.15
CA ARG A 100 16.43 38.13 -2.43
C ARG A 100 16.77 39.16 -1.34
N ALA A 101 16.76 38.75 -0.07
CA ALA A 101 17.10 39.62 1.04
C ALA A 101 18.59 39.99 1.04
N GLU A 102 19.47 39.03 0.72
CA GLU A 102 20.91 39.26 0.51
C GLU A 102 21.17 40.23 -0.65
N MET A 103 20.51 40.05 -1.79
CA MET A 103 20.62 40.97 -2.93
C MET A 103 20.15 42.39 -2.58
N ARG A 104 19.12 42.54 -1.75
CA ARG A 104 18.65 43.87 -1.28
C ARG A 104 19.60 44.50 -0.26
N ALA A 105 20.32 43.69 0.51
CA ALA A 105 21.31 44.14 1.48
C ALA A 105 22.71 44.34 0.86
N ALA A 106 22.92 43.87 -0.38
CA ALA A 106 24.16 44.02 -1.11
C ALA A 106 24.49 45.52 -1.28
N GLY A 107 25.61 45.95 -0.69
CA GLY A 107 26.05 47.35 -0.67
C GLY A 107 26.08 48.00 0.72
N ASP A 108 25.45 47.41 1.74
CA ASP A 108 25.51 47.89 3.13
C ASP A 108 25.99 46.78 4.09
N PRO A 109 27.26 46.83 4.54
CA PRO A 109 27.83 45.85 5.47
C PRO A 109 27.06 45.72 6.79
N LYS A 110 26.39 46.79 7.26
CA LYS A 110 25.59 46.75 8.49
C LYS A 110 24.27 46.01 8.27
N LYS A 111 23.65 46.15 7.10
CA LYS A 111 22.42 45.40 6.74
C LYS A 111 22.70 43.92 6.51
N LEU A 112 23.83 43.59 5.89
CA LEU A 112 24.27 42.19 5.73
C LEU A 112 24.47 41.49 7.08
N ARG A 113 25.12 42.16 8.05
CA ARG A 113 25.33 41.60 9.40
C ARG A 113 24.04 41.43 10.20
N LYS A 114 23.01 42.23 9.93
CA LYS A 114 21.70 42.17 10.62
C LYS A 114 20.66 41.32 9.88
N LEU A 115 21.03 40.68 8.77
CA LEU A 115 20.10 39.91 7.96
C LEU A 115 19.65 38.64 8.72
N VAL A 116 18.38 38.59 9.06
CA VAL A 116 17.77 37.38 9.64
C VAL A 116 17.37 36.46 8.49
N ARG A 117 18.05 35.32 8.36
CA ARG A 117 17.69 34.30 7.37
C ARG A 117 16.44 33.56 7.80
N LYS A 118 15.51 33.37 6.87
CA LYS A 118 14.39 32.45 7.06
C LYS A 118 14.91 31.03 7.15
N LYS A 119 14.36 30.28 8.11
CA LYS A 119 14.67 28.88 8.35
C LYS A 119 13.86 27.97 7.42
N PRO A 120 14.36 26.77 7.11
CA PRO A 120 13.54 25.75 6.47
C PRO A 120 12.38 25.31 7.38
N PRO A 121 11.32 24.68 6.83
CA PRO A 121 10.24 24.12 7.63
C PRO A 121 10.74 23.06 8.63
N ASP A 122 10.16 23.04 9.84
CA ASP A 122 10.58 22.13 10.92
C ASP A 122 10.10 20.67 10.74
N ARG A 123 9.07 20.44 9.91
CA ARG A 123 8.48 19.11 9.66
C ARG A 123 8.26 18.87 8.18
N GLY A 124 8.36 17.60 7.79
CA GLY A 124 8.06 17.16 6.42
C GLY A 124 9.03 17.70 5.35
N TYR A 125 10.18 18.21 5.76
CA TYR A 125 11.18 18.80 4.88
C TYR A 125 12.49 18.01 4.92
N ALA A 126 13.09 17.80 3.75
CA ALA A 126 14.47 17.33 3.66
C ALA A 126 15.29 18.40 2.93
N HIS A 127 16.40 18.81 3.55
CA HIS A 127 17.22 19.89 3.05
C HIS A 127 17.85 19.55 1.68
N TYR A 128 17.70 20.47 0.72
CA TYR A 128 18.41 20.42 -0.55
C TYR A 128 18.90 21.81 -0.97
N ASP A 129 20.03 21.82 -1.64
CA ASP A 129 20.72 23.00 -2.15
C ASP A 129 21.43 22.65 -3.48
N ASP A 130 22.27 23.55 -3.98
CA ASP A 130 23.04 23.36 -5.21
C ASP A 130 23.99 22.15 -5.12
N LYS A 131 24.52 21.82 -3.94
CA LYS A 131 25.37 20.63 -3.75
C LYS A 131 24.54 19.35 -3.85
N THR A 132 23.34 19.36 -3.27
CA THR A 132 22.39 18.25 -3.43
C THR A 132 22.02 18.05 -4.90
N LEU A 133 21.73 19.12 -5.64
CA LEU A 133 21.46 19.03 -7.08
C LEU A 133 22.66 18.48 -7.85
N THR A 134 23.87 18.98 -7.56
CA THR A 134 25.13 18.52 -8.16
C THR A 134 25.32 17.02 -7.94
N ARG A 135 25.11 16.53 -6.71
CA ARG A 135 25.18 15.11 -6.38
C ARG A 135 24.16 14.26 -7.14
N LEU A 136 22.96 14.78 -7.40
CA LEU A 136 21.91 14.01 -8.07
C LEU A 136 22.13 13.87 -9.58
N TRP A 137 22.67 14.90 -10.24
CA TRP A 137 22.89 14.84 -11.69
C TRP A 137 24.24 14.19 -12.07
N GLU A 138 25.31 14.42 -11.30
CA GLU A 138 26.63 13.79 -11.52
C GLU A 138 26.76 12.41 -10.85
N GLY A 139 25.86 12.09 -9.92
CA GLY A 139 25.92 10.85 -9.16
C GLY A 139 25.80 9.61 -10.04
N THR A 140 26.38 8.50 -9.57
CA THR A 140 26.13 7.18 -10.16
C THR A 140 24.85 6.59 -9.55
N PRO A 141 23.88 6.12 -10.37
CA PRO A 141 22.70 5.43 -9.86
C PRO A 141 23.07 4.24 -8.99
N GLU A 142 22.20 3.95 -8.02
CA GLU A 142 22.31 2.78 -7.15
C GLU A 142 22.38 1.51 -8.00
N THR A 143 23.07 0.47 -7.52
CA THR A 143 23.12 -0.83 -8.20
C THR A 143 21.82 -1.62 -8.01
N LEU A 144 21.64 -2.69 -8.79
CA LEU A 144 20.54 -3.61 -8.56
C LEU A 144 20.82 -4.42 -7.30
N GLU A 145 19.86 -4.46 -6.39
CA GLU A 145 19.88 -5.28 -5.18
C GLU A 145 18.77 -6.32 -5.25
N SER A 146 19.04 -7.50 -4.69
CA SER A 146 18.03 -8.56 -4.59
C SER A 146 16.95 -8.17 -3.57
N SER A 147 15.69 -8.27 -4.02
CA SER A 147 14.48 -8.21 -3.20
C SER A 147 13.93 -9.60 -2.86
N PHE A 148 14.69 -10.66 -3.11
CA PHE A 148 14.28 -12.04 -2.84
C PHE A 148 13.88 -12.21 -1.36
N ASP A 149 12.72 -12.80 -1.14
CA ASP A 149 12.26 -13.21 0.17
C ASP A 149 11.49 -14.53 0.06
N VAL A 150 11.47 -15.28 1.16
CA VAL A 150 10.74 -16.55 1.26
C VAL A 150 9.42 -16.29 1.96
N THR A 151 8.32 -16.66 1.32
CA THR A 151 6.97 -16.56 1.87
C THR A 151 6.34 -17.94 2.01
N HIS A 152 5.31 -18.05 2.85
CA HIS A 152 4.50 -19.27 3.01
C HIS A 152 3.89 -19.70 1.68
N ALA A 153 3.32 -18.73 0.96
CA ALA A 153 2.76 -18.94 -0.38
C ALA A 153 3.80 -19.54 -1.34
N MET A 154 5.02 -18.99 -1.36
CA MET A 154 6.09 -19.51 -2.21
C MET A 154 6.42 -20.95 -1.83
N MET A 155 6.52 -21.26 -0.53
CA MET A 155 6.79 -22.63 -0.06
C MET A 155 5.70 -23.60 -0.54
N LEU A 156 4.43 -23.31 -0.27
CA LEU A 156 3.31 -24.18 -0.66
C LEU A 156 3.24 -24.37 -2.18
N ASN A 157 3.32 -23.28 -2.94
CA ASN A 157 3.30 -23.34 -4.40
C ASN A 157 4.50 -24.09 -4.99
N VAL A 158 5.67 -24.09 -4.35
CA VAL A 158 6.84 -24.82 -4.84
C VAL A 158 6.76 -26.30 -4.45
N LEU A 159 6.26 -26.60 -3.25
CA LEU A 159 6.09 -27.97 -2.75
C LEU A 159 4.98 -28.74 -3.48
N ASP A 160 3.92 -28.06 -3.91
CA ASP A 160 2.80 -28.67 -4.66
C ASP A 160 3.08 -28.83 -6.17
N ARG A 161 4.29 -28.49 -6.66
CA ARG A 161 4.61 -28.74 -8.08
C ARG A 161 4.87 -30.22 -8.32
N PRO A 162 4.56 -30.76 -9.52
CA PRO A 162 5.04 -32.09 -9.89
C PRO A 162 6.56 -32.20 -9.78
N GLY A 163 7.04 -33.33 -9.26
CA GLY A 163 8.44 -33.60 -8.97
C GLY A 163 8.89 -33.17 -7.57
N ASP A 164 10.21 -33.11 -7.36
CA ASP A 164 10.80 -32.80 -6.05
C ASP A 164 10.77 -31.30 -5.74
N GLY A 165 9.66 -30.85 -5.15
CA GLY A 165 9.48 -29.48 -4.67
C GLY A 165 10.49 -29.08 -3.58
N CYS A 166 10.96 -30.02 -2.75
CA CYS A 166 11.97 -29.75 -1.74
C CYS A 166 13.33 -29.42 -2.38
N ALA A 167 13.74 -30.19 -3.39
CA ALA A 167 14.94 -29.91 -4.17
C ALA A 167 14.81 -28.60 -4.97
N ALA A 168 13.63 -28.33 -5.53
CA ALA A 168 13.36 -27.07 -6.22
C ALA A 168 13.50 -25.87 -5.28
N MET A 169 12.92 -25.94 -4.07
CA MET A 169 13.03 -24.88 -3.08
C MET A 169 14.48 -24.70 -2.60
N LYS A 170 15.20 -25.81 -2.36
CA LYS A 170 16.63 -25.78 -2.04
C LYS A 170 17.41 -25.03 -3.12
N ARG A 171 17.14 -25.30 -4.40
CA ARG A 171 17.78 -24.59 -5.52
C ARG A 171 17.48 -23.09 -5.45
N LEU A 172 16.22 -22.69 -5.32
CA LEU A 172 15.85 -21.26 -5.24
C LEU A 172 16.54 -20.54 -4.08
N LEU A 173 16.81 -21.22 -2.97
CA LEU A 173 17.48 -20.65 -1.80
C LEU A 173 19.00 -20.47 -1.96
N VAL A 174 19.65 -21.28 -2.79
CA VAL A 174 21.12 -21.30 -2.95
C VAL A 174 21.60 -20.73 -4.29
N ASP A 175 20.74 -20.75 -5.30
CA ASP A 175 20.97 -20.31 -6.68
C ASP A 175 20.18 -19.02 -6.94
N ASN A 176 20.57 -17.95 -6.24
CA ASN A 176 19.95 -16.63 -6.34
C ASN A 176 21.00 -15.53 -6.18
N HIS A 177 20.60 -14.29 -6.45
CA HIS A 177 21.46 -13.10 -6.39
C HIS A 177 21.72 -12.59 -4.97
N GLU A 178 21.32 -13.33 -3.92
CA GLU A 178 21.58 -12.93 -2.54
C GLU A 178 23.01 -13.27 -2.12
N PRO A 179 23.68 -12.41 -1.33
CA PRO A 179 24.93 -12.76 -0.66
C PRO A 179 24.75 -14.00 0.23
N ARG A 180 25.81 -14.80 0.41
CA ARG A 180 25.77 -16.04 1.23
C ARG A 180 25.18 -15.86 2.63
N ALA A 181 25.42 -14.72 3.27
CA ALA A 181 24.84 -14.39 4.57
C ALA A 181 23.30 -14.26 4.52
N ARG A 182 22.77 -13.60 3.48
CA ARG A 182 21.31 -13.47 3.26
C ARG A 182 20.69 -14.80 2.82
N GLN A 183 21.34 -15.56 1.92
CA GLN A 183 20.90 -16.93 1.58
C GLN A 183 20.70 -17.80 2.83
N ARG A 184 21.67 -17.81 3.76
CA ARG A 184 21.55 -18.54 5.03
C ARG A 184 20.35 -18.09 5.86
N ARG A 185 20.02 -16.79 5.86
CA ARG A 185 18.83 -16.27 6.53
C ARG A 185 17.54 -16.76 5.86
N HIS A 186 17.48 -16.73 4.53
CA HIS A 186 16.34 -17.26 3.77
C HIS A 186 16.18 -18.77 3.96
N ILE A 187 17.27 -19.54 4.02
CA ILE A 187 17.24 -20.98 4.31
C ILE A 187 16.66 -21.24 5.70
N ARG A 188 17.13 -20.52 6.73
CA ARG A 188 16.57 -20.66 8.09
C ARG A 188 15.09 -20.30 8.14
N LYS A 189 14.70 -19.23 7.45
CA LYS A 189 13.29 -18.84 7.31
C LYS A 189 12.49 -19.94 6.62
N ALA A 190 12.95 -20.46 5.48
CA ALA A 190 12.29 -21.53 4.74
C ALA A 190 12.14 -22.82 5.57
N VAL A 191 13.16 -23.20 6.34
CA VAL A 191 13.10 -24.35 7.25
C VAL A 191 12.10 -24.11 8.38
N GLY A 192 12.07 -22.90 8.95
CA GLY A 192 11.07 -22.53 9.95
C GLY A 192 9.66 -22.63 9.40
N VAL A 193 9.42 -22.04 8.22
CA VAL A 193 8.15 -22.13 7.50
C VAL A 193 7.77 -23.59 7.24
N PHE A 194 8.68 -24.40 6.69
CA PHE A 194 8.42 -25.79 6.38
C PHE A 194 8.03 -26.62 7.61
N ARG A 195 8.75 -26.47 8.72
CA ARG A 195 8.42 -27.16 9.98
C ARG A 195 7.05 -26.76 10.48
N SER A 196 6.77 -25.47 10.51
CA SER A 196 5.48 -24.99 10.96
C SER A 196 4.31 -25.38 10.05
N LEU A 197 4.55 -25.62 8.75
CA LEU A 197 3.55 -26.21 7.84
C LEU A 197 3.32 -27.70 8.11
N ILE A 198 4.35 -28.44 8.55
CA ILE A 198 4.21 -29.83 9.01
C ILE A 198 3.47 -29.88 10.35
N ASP A 199 3.85 -29.03 11.31
CA ASP A 199 3.23 -28.97 12.63
C ASP A 199 1.73 -28.63 12.53
N ALA A 200 1.33 -27.86 11.51
CA ALA A 200 -0.05 -27.51 11.21
C ALA A 200 -0.78 -28.55 10.33
N GLU A 201 -0.15 -29.70 10.03
CA GLU A 201 -0.69 -30.77 9.18
C GLU A 201 -1.04 -30.36 7.73
N ILE A 202 -0.62 -29.16 7.30
CA ILE A 202 -0.80 -28.64 5.94
C ILE A 202 0.16 -29.33 4.96
N VAL A 203 1.35 -29.71 5.43
CA VAL A 203 2.33 -30.44 4.62
C VAL A 203 2.68 -31.75 5.31
N GLU A 204 2.49 -32.86 4.62
CA GLU A 204 2.87 -34.19 5.06
C GLU A 204 4.10 -34.65 4.27
N VAL A 205 5.12 -35.18 4.96
CA VAL A 205 6.26 -35.82 4.29
C VAL A 205 5.89 -37.24 3.94
N LEU A 206 5.95 -37.60 2.66
CA LEU A 206 5.58 -38.93 2.21
C LEU A 206 6.75 -39.91 2.37
N PRO A 207 6.49 -41.19 2.75
CA PRO A 207 7.53 -42.22 2.82
C PRO A 207 8.18 -42.49 1.45
N GLU A 208 7.37 -42.43 0.38
CA GLU A 208 7.79 -42.52 -1.01
C GLU A 208 7.10 -41.39 -1.81
N PRO A 209 7.73 -40.88 -2.88
CA PRO A 209 7.11 -39.85 -3.70
C PRO A 209 5.75 -40.30 -4.26
N ASP A 210 4.80 -39.37 -4.36
CA ASP A 210 3.48 -39.65 -4.94
C ASP A 210 3.55 -39.96 -6.46
N GLY A 211 2.40 -40.23 -7.07
CA GLY A 211 2.30 -40.49 -8.51
C GLY A 211 2.78 -39.34 -9.42
N SER A 212 2.95 -38.14 -8.86
CA SER A 212 3.53 -36.97 -9.55
C SER A 212 5.00 -36.72 -9.18
N GLY A 213 5.63 -37.62 -8.41
CA GLY A 213 7.01 -37.53 -7.97
C GLY A 213 7.25 -36.55 -6.81
N ARG A 214 6.20 -36.17 -6.06
CA ARG A 214 6.31 -35.24 -4.94
C ARG A 214 6.71 -35.97 -3.66
N PRO A 215 7.80 -35.59 -2.97
CA PRO A 215 8.21 -36.20 -1.70
C PRO A 215 7.39 -35.69 -0.51
N VAL A 216 6.56 -34.68 -0.73
CA VAL A 216 5.64 -34.12 0.26
C VAL A 216 4.26 -34.01 -0.36
N ARG A 217 3.23 -34.25 0.44
CA ARG A 217 1.85 -33.96 0.10
C ARG A 217 1.47 -32.65 0.77
N VAL A 218 0.92 -31.72 0.01
CA VAL A 218 0.25 -30.57 0.60
C VAL A 218 -1.20 -31.02 0.83
N ASN A 219 -1.59 -31.17 2.09
CA ASN A 219 -2.93 -31.56 2.48
C ASN A 219 -3.86 -30.37 2.28
N ILE A 220 -4.48 -30.33 1.11
CA ILE A 220 -5.46 -29.32 0.74
C ILE A 220 -6.81 -30.05 0.62
N ASP A 221 -7.44 -30.32 1.78
CA ASP A 221 -8.91 -30.53 1.85
C ASP A 221 -9.65 -29.18 1.86
N LEU A 222 -8.96 -28.10 1.50
CA LEU A 222 -9.52 -26.77 1.25
C LEU A 222 -9.89 -26.70 -0.22
N GLN A 223 -11.18 -26.84 -0.50
CA GLN A 223 -11.81 -26.68 -1.82
C GLN A 223 -11.09 -25.66 -2.72
N ASP A 224 -10.97 -26.03 -4.00
CA ASP A 224 -10.54 -25.19 -5.12
C ASP A 224 -11.04 -23.75 -4.96
N GLU A 225 -10.17 -22.84 -4.49
CA GLU A 225 -10.18 -21.37 -4.62
C GLU A 225 -9.29 -20.62 -3.60
N PHE A 226 -8.64 -21.30 -2.66
CA PHE A 226 -7.77 -20.64 -1.67
C PHE A 226 -6.44 -20.16 -2.26
N ARG A 227 -6.30 -18.84 -2.48
CA ARG A 227 -4.97 -18.23 -2.57
C ARG A 227 -4.37 -18.15 -1.16
N LEU A 228 -3.48 -19.09 -0.85
CA LEU A 228 -2.54 -19.07 0.27
C LEU A 228 -1.50 -17.92 0.20
N ASN A 229 -1.80 -16.83 -0.50
CA ASN A 229 -0.88 -15.70 -0.67
C ASN A 229 -0.80 -14.81 0.58
N GLN A 230 -1.74 -14.95 1.53
CA GLN A 230 -1.74 -14.21 2.79
C GLN A 230 -1.89 -15.17 3.98
N PRO A 231 -0.86 -15.31 4.84
CA PRO A 231 -0.93 -16.06 6.10
C PRO A 231 -2.14 -15.79 6.98
N LEU A 232 -2.66 -14.56 6.93
CA LEU A 232 -3.82 -14.14 7.71
C LEU A 232 -5.15 -14.63 7.11
N GLY A 233 -5.19 -15.09 5.85
CA GLY A 233 -6.41 -15.62 5.24
C GLY A 233 -6.93 -16.89 5.94
N LEU A 234 -6.02 -17.77 6.40
CA LEU A 234 -6.40 -18.94 7.20
C LEU A 234 -7.00 -18.54 8.55
N PHE A 235 -6.44 -17.50 9.18
CA PHE A 235 -7.02 -16.93 10.39
C PHE A 235 -8.44 -16.40 10.14
N ALA A 236 -8.69 -15.69 9.03
CA ALA A 236 -10.02 -15.18 8.72
C ALA A 236 -11.07 -16.30 8.61
N VAL A 237 -10.72 -17.44 7.97
CA VAL A 237 -11.60 -18.61 7.88
C VAL A 237 -11.98 -19.13 9.26
N GLU A 238 -10.98 -19.39 10.10
CA GLU A 238 -11.18 -19.95 11.43
C GLU A 238 -11.95 -18.97 12.32
N ALA A 239 -11.58 -17.70 12.30
CA ALA A 239 -12.23 -16.65 13.06
C ALA A 239 -13.70 -16.47 12.65
N VAL A 240 -14.02 -16.48 11.35
CA VAL A 240 -15.43 -16.40 10.90
C VAL A 240 -16.21 -17.66 11.32
N SER A 241 -15.58 -18.84 11.31
CA SER A 241 -16.26 -20.09 11.67
C SER A 241 -16.70 -20.18 13.13
N VAL A 242 -16.09 -19.39 14.02
CA VAL A 242 -16.40 -19.35 15.46
C VAL A 242 -17.28 -18.17 15.87
N LEU A 243 -17.65 -17.29 14.92
CA LEU A 243 -18.60 -16.21 15.18
C LEU A 243 -20.00 -16.77 15.47
N ASP A 244 -20.75 -16.07 16.31
CA ASP A 244 -22.15 -16.39 16.58
C ASP A 244 -23.01 -16.00 15.37
N ARG A 245 -23.53 -17.01 14.66
CA ARG A 245 -24.34 -16.81 13.45
C ARG A 245 -25.72 -16.26 13.73
N ASP A 246 -26.21 -16.40 14.95
CA ASP A 246 -27.51 -15.88 15.36
C ASP A 246 -27.42 -14.40 15.81
N ALA A 247 -26.21 -13.85 15.89
CA ALA A 247 -25.99 -12.45 16.23
C ALA A 247 -26.59 -11.53 15.15
N PRO A 248 -27.35 -10.48 15.52
CA PRO A 248 -28.03 -9.60 14.56
C PRO A 248 -27.05 -8.84 13.65
N ASP A 249 -25.82 -8.63 14.11
CA ASP A 249 -24.71 -7.95 13.47
C ASP A 249 -23.65 -8.91 12.91
N TYR A 250 -23.94 -10.21 12.81
CA TYR A 250 -23.02 -11.24 12.28
C TYR A 250 -22.32 -10.83 10.97
N HIS A 251 -23.09 -10.34 9.98
CA HIS A 251 -22.56 -9.81 8.71
C HIS A 251 -21.48 -8.71 8.88
N LEU A 252 -21.62 -7.82 9.88
CA LEU A 252 -20.63 -6.78 10.19
C LEU A 252 -19.41 -7.35 10.92
N GLN A 253 -19.61 -8.35 11.77
CA GLN A 253 -18.52 -9.04 12.46
C GLN A 253 -17.66 -9.82 11.46
N ALA A 254 -18.28 -10.60 10.58
CA ALA A 254 -17.61 -11.33 9.50
C ALA A 254 -16.86 -10.38 8.56
N LEU A 255 -17.48 -9.25 8.19
CA LEU A 255 -16.83 -8.19 7.43
C LEU A 255 -15.60 -7.62 8.15
N SER A 256 -15.70 -7.36 9.45
CA SER A 256 -14.59 -6.82 10.26
C SER A 256 -13.42 -7.79 10.34
N VAL A 257 -13.69 -9.10 10.46
CA VAL A 257 -12.67 -10.14 10.40
C VAL A 257 -11.98 -10.13 9.03
N ALA A 258 -12.73 -10.07 7.93
CA ALA A 258 -12.18 -10.01 6.57
C ALA A 258 -11.34 -8.74 6.34
N GLU A 259 -11.77 -7.57 6.83
CA GLU A 259 -10.99 -6.33 6.75
C GLU A 259 -9.69 -6.40 7.57
N SER A 260 -9.70 -7.13 8.69
CA SER A 260 -8.56 -7.21 9.60
C SER A 260 -7.33 -7.88 9.00
N VAL A 261 -7.53 -8.73 7.99
CA VAL A 261 -6.44 -9.50 7.36
C VAL A 261 -5.86 -8.80 6.14
N LEU A 262 -6.46 -7.68 5.71
CA LEU A 262 -6.00 -6.87 4.59
C LEU A 262 -4.85 -5.93 4.97
N GLU A 263 -4.13 -5.43 3.97
CA GLU A 263 -3.18 -4.33 4.16
C GLU A 263 -3.88 -3.05 4.65
N ASP A 264 -3.17 -2.23 5.42
CA ASP A 264 -3.71 -0.97 5.94
C ASP A 264 -3.78 0.11 4.84
N PRO A 265 -4.98 0.63 4.51
CA PRO A 265 -5.12 1.79 3.64
C PRO A 265 -4.84 3.06 4.46
N PHE A 266 -3.58 3.29 4.85
CA PHE A 266 -3.21 4.35 5.82
C PHE A 266 -3.77 5.74 5.51
N ALA A 267 -3.96 6.10 4.23
CA ALA A 267 -4.59 7.37 3.88
C ALA A 267 -6.04 7.48 4.39
N VAL A 268 -6.79 6.38 4.37
CA VAL A 268 -8.16 6.28 4.90
C VAL A 268 -8.12 6.25 6.43
N LEU A 269 -7.29 5.37 7.02
CA LEU A 269 -7.22 5.21 8.47
C LEU A 269 -6.77 6.51 9.18
N LEU A 270 -5.82 7.24 8.59
CA LEU A 270 -5.41 8.54 9.12
C LEU A 270 -6.52 9.58 8.98
N ALA A 271 -7.27 9.59 7.89
CA ALA A 271 -8.41 10.49 7.72
C ALA A 271 -9.55 10.19 8.71
N GLN A 272 -9.83 8.92 8.97
CA GLN A 272 -10.80 8.49 10.00
C GLN A 272 -10.35 8.89 11.40
N ARG A 273 -9.07 8.67 11.74
CA ARG A 273 -8.51 9.13 13.01
C ARG A 273 -8.64 10.65 13.16
N ASP A 274 -8.29 11.40 12.13
CA ASP A 274 -8.33 12.87 12.18
C ASP A 274 -9.79 13.36 12.32
N ALA A 275 -10.75 12.74 11.63
CA ALA A 275 -12.18 13.01 11.81
C ALA A 275 -12.67 12.68 13.24
N ALA A 276 -12.30 11.51 13.78
CA ALA A 276 -12.65 11.11 15.15
C ALA A 276 -12.03 12.06 16.20
N ARG A 277 -10.82 12.55 15.96
CA ARG A 277 -10.17 13.57 16.81
C ARG A 277 -10.91 14.89 16.75
N ASP A 278 -11.33 15.33 15.58
CA ASP A 278 -12.08 16.57 15.40
C ASP A 278 -13.45 16.52 16.08
N GLU A 279 -14.14 15.38 15.98
CA GLU A 279 -15.41 15.13 16.66
C GLU A 279 -15.23 15.11 18.19
N LEU A 280 -14.25 14.36 18.70
CA LEU A 280 -13.97 14.31 20.13
C LEU A 280 -13.58 15.69 20.67
N MET A 281 -12.76 16.45 19.94
CA MET A 281 -12.38 17.81 20.32
C MET A 281 -13.58 18.75 20.39
N THR A 282 -14.55 18.59 19.49
CA THR A 282 -15.79 19.38 19.47
C THR A 282 -16.66 19.02 20.69
N ARG A 283 -16.90 17.73 20.93
CA ARG A 283 -17.65 17.23 22.07
C ARG A 283 -17.04 17.67 23.41
N MET A 284 -15.73 17.53 23.57
CA MET A 284 -15.04 17.94 24.80
C MET A 284 -15.05 19.46 25.02
N LYS A 285 -15.15 20.28 23.96
CA LYS A 285 -15.37 21.73 24.10
C LYS A 285 -16.77 22.04 24.62
N GLU A 286 -17.77 21.31 24.17
CA GLU A 286 -19.17 21.45 24.61
C GLU A 286 -19.36 20.99 26.06
N GLU A 287 -18.66 19.92 26.45
CA GLU A 287 -18.63 19.38 27.82
C GLU A 287 -17.77 20.21 28.79
N GLY A 288 -17.02 21.21 28.30
CA GLY A 288 -16.19 22.07 29.13
C GLY A 288 -14.92 21.40 29.69
N VAL A 289 -14.40 20.38 29.02
CA VAL A 289 -13.20 19.64 29.47
C VAL A 289 -11.95 20.51 29.41
N GLU A 290 -11.11 20.43 30.44
CA GLU A 290 -9.86 21.18 30.55
C GLU A 290 -8.88 20.90 29.39
N TYR A 291 -8.07 21.89 29.04
CA TYR A 291 -7.20 21.80 27.86
C TYR A 291 -6.19 20.64 27.94
N GLU A 292 -5.54 20.46 29.09
CA GLU A 292 -4.56 19.37 29.27
C GLU A 292 -5.20 18.00 29.13
N GLU A 293 -6.39 17.82 29.71
CA GLU A 293 -7.17 16.59 29.61
C GLU A 293 -7.64 16.33 28.18
N ARG A 294 -8.05 17.37 27.44
CA ARG A 294 -8.37 17.26 26.01
C ARG A 294 -7.17 16.77 25.21
N MET A 295 -5.99 17.32 25.46
CA MET A 295 -4.77 16.93 24.73
C MET A 295 -4.36 15.49 25.05
N ALA A 296 -4.53 15.04 26.31
CA ALA A 296 -4.29 13.65 26.71
C ALA A 296 -5.25 12.69 26.00
N ARG A 297 -6.56 12.96 26.06
CA ARG A 297 -7.59 12.13 25.39
C ARG A 297 -7.39 12.09 23.88
N LEU A 298 -7.07 13.21 23.23
CA LEU A 298 -6.78 13.27 21.79
C LEU A 298 -5.54 12.48 21.37
N ALA A 299 -4.59 12.24 22.28
CA ALA A 299 -3.39 11.46 21.99
C ALA A 299 -3.69 9.95 21.89
N GLU A 300 -4.74 9.49 22.56
CA GLU A 300 -5.18 8.08 22.57
C GLU A 300 -6.11 7.74 21.39
N VAL A 301 -6.66 8.74 20.70
CA VAL A 301 -7.57 8.52 19.57
C VAL A 301 -6.86 7.83 18.42
N THR A 302 -7.40 6.69 18.01
CA THR A 302 -7.03 5.94 16.81
C THR A 302 -8.17 5.93 15.80
N TRP A 303 -8.05 5.15 14.72
CA TRP A 303 -9.17 4.86 13.82
C TRP A 303 -10.09 3.79 14.44
N PRO A 304 -11.34 3.65 13.97
CA PRO A 304 -12.25 2.60 14.46
C PRO A 304 -11.67 1.19 14.24
N LYS A 305 -11.73 0.37 15.29
CA LYS A 305 -11.20 -1.01 15.33
C LYS A 305 -12.30 -1.99 15.75
N PRO A 306 -13.32 -2.20 14.91
CA PRO A 306 -14.40 -3.12 15.21
C PRO A 306 -13.86 -4.53 15.46
N GLU A 307 -14.53 -5.26 16.34
CA GLU A 307 -14.18 -6.63 16.72
C GLU A 307 -12.74 -6.83 17.24
N ALA A 308 -12.00 -5.77 17.61
CA ALA A 308 -10.62 -5.94 18.10
C ALA A 308 -10.54 -6.84 19.34
N GLU A 309 -11.52 -6.75 20.24
CA GLU A 309 -11.61 -7.58 21.45
C GLU A 309 -11.87 -9.06 21.15
N PHE A 310 -12.40 -9.39 19.96
CA PHE A 310 -12.55 -10.75 19.47
C PHE A 310 -11.34 -11.18 18.62
N ILE A 311 -10.95 -10.36 17.65
CA ILE A 311 -9.91 -10.64 16.65
C ILE A 311 -8.55 -10.82 17.30
N GLU A 312 -8.15 -9.96 18.24
CA GLU A 312 -6.82 -10.04 18.85
C GLU A 312 -6.64 -11.33 19.67
N PRO A 313 -7.55 -11.70 20.60
CA PRO A 313 -7.45 -12.96 21.33
C PRO A 313 -7.64 -14.20 20.46
N ALA A 314 -8.54 -14.16 19.47
CA ALA A 314 -8.71 -15.25 18.51
C ALA A 314 -7.42 -15.49 17.74
N PHE A 315 -6.75 -14.42 17.31
CA PHE A 315 -5.48 -14.52 16.62
C PHE A 315 -4.35 -15.04 17.52
N ASP A 316 -4.29 -14.62 18.78
CA ASP A 316 -3.30 -15.17 19.73
C ASP A 316 -3.48 -16.67 19.93
N THR A 317 -4.73 -17.16 19.92
CA THR A 317 -5.04 -18.59 19.98
C THR A 317 -4.65 -19.30 18.68
N PHE A 318 -4.99 -18.72 17.54
CA PHE A 318 -4.59 -19.20 16.22
C PHE A 318 -3.07 -19.33 16.11
N ALA A 319 -2.33 -18.28 16.48
CA ALA A 319 -0.88 -18.20 16.38
C ALA A 319 -0.14 -19.22 17.28
N ARG A 320 -0.75 -19.68 18.38
CA ARG A 320 -0.20 -20.79 19.19
C ARG A 320 -0.18 -22.11 18.43
N HIS A 321 -1.21 -22.36 17.64
CA HIS A 321 -1.33 -23.57 16.81
C HIS A 321 -0.70 -23.40 15.43
N HIS A 322 -0.42 -22.15 15.02
CA HIS A 322 0.14 -21.79 13.72
C HIS A 322 1.41 -20.94 13.87
N PRO A 323 2.53 -21.50 14.37
CA PRO A 323 3.78 -20.74 14.63
C PRO A 323 4.37 -20.05 13.40
N TRP A 324 3.99 -20.49 12.20
CA TRP A 324 4.41 -19.95 10.91
C TRP A 324 3.94 -18.51 10.66
N VAL A 325 2.82 -18.10 11.28
CA VAL A 325 2.28 -16.75 11.10
C VAL A 325 3.27 -15.67 11.59
N GLY A 326 4.17 -16.05 12.52
CA GLY A 326 5.31 -15.26 12.93
C GLY A 326 4.91 -13.92 13.56
N HIS A 327 5.38 -12.82 12.96
CA HIS A 327 5.11 -11.46 13.42
C HIS A 327 3.91 -10.82 12.71
N LEU A 328 3.25 -11.54 11.81
CA LEU A 328 2.03 -11.03 11.21
C LEU A 328 0.98 -10.91 12.30
N ARG A 329 0.20 -9.85 12.23
CA ARG A 329 -0.92 -9.56 13.13
C ARG A 329 -2.06 -9.05 12.27
N PRO A 330 -3.30 -9.48 12.55
CA PRO A 330 -4.45 -8.80 11.98
C PRO A 330 -4.43 -7.34 12.46
N SER A 331 -4.95 -6.46 11.62
CA SER A 331 -5.08 -5.04 11.91
C SER A 331 -6.58 -4.73 11.92
N PRO A 332 -7.28 -4.83 13.07
CA PRO A 332 -8.68 -4.44 13.14
C PRO A 332 -8.87 -3.01 12.61
N LYS A 333 -9.81 -2.86 11.67
CA LYS A 333 -10.12 -1.60 11.00
C LYS A 333 -11.53 -1.64 10.42
N SER A 334 -12.11 -0.47 10.16
CA SER A 334 -13.43 -0.33 9.55
C SER A 334 -13.35 0.59 8.35
N VAL A 335 -13.37 0.05 7.12
CA VAL A 335 -13.43 0.89 5.90
C VAL A 335 -14.67 0.53 5.12
N VAL A 336 -14.84 -0.76 4.77
CA VAL A 336 -16.10 -1.23 4.16
C VAL A 336 -17.21 -1.23 5.19
N ARG A 337 -16.95 -1.69 6.43
CA ARG A 337 -17.96 -1.66 7.49
C ARG A 337 -18.45 -0.24 7.76
N ASP A 338 -17.56 0.73 7.82
CA ASP A 338 -17.90 2.15 7.97
C ASP A 338 -18.77 2.67 6.81
N MET A 339 -18.50 2.22 5.56
CA MET A 339 -19.38 2.54 4.43
C MET A 339 -20.77 1.91 4.56
N VAL A 340 -20.86 0.65 5.00
CA VAL A 340 -22.12 -0.07 5.21
C VAL A 340 -22.94 0.59 6.33
N GLU A 341 -22.32 0.86 7.48
CA GLU A 341 -22.98 1.47 8.65
C GLU A 341 -23.54 2.87 8.35
N HIS A 342 -22.90 3.61 7.44
CA HIS A 342 -23.33 4.95 7.04
C HIS A 342 -24.13 4.99 5.71
N ALA A 343 -24.30 3.84 5.05
CA ALA A 343 -24.89 3.75 3.71
C ALA A 343 -24.23 4.70 2.69
N ASP A 344 -22.90 4.83 2.75
CA ASP A 344 -22.14 5.72 1.87
C ASP A 344 -21.95 5.10 0.48
N THR A 345 -22.25 5.89 -0.56
CA THR A 345 -21.68 5.65 -1.89
C THR A 345 -20.18 5.94 -1.90
N PHE A 346 -19.46 5.44 -2.91
CA PHE A 346 -18.03 5.74 -3.09
C PHE A 346 -17.70 7.25 -3.03
N ASN A 347 -18.50 8.07 -3.73
CA ASN A 347 -18.28 9.51 -3.79
C ASN A 347 -18.58 10.22 -2.45
N GLN A 348 -19.60 9.75 -1.71
CA GLN A 348 -19.91 10.26 -0.37
C GLN A 348 -18.78 9.94 0.60
N TYR A 349 -18.30 8.69 0.61
CA TYR A 349 -17.19 8.27 1.46
C TYR A 349 -15.91 9.08 1.19
N VAL A 350 -15.55 9.21 -0.10
CA VAL A 350 -14.40 10.01 -0.53
C VAL A 350 -14.55 11.48 -0.12
N SER A 351 -15.77 12.03 -0.20
CA SER A 351 -16.02 13.42 0.18
C SER A 351 -15.99 13.62 1.70
N ARG A 352 -16.58 12.70 2.47
CA ARG A 352 -16.65 12.72 3.93
C ARG A 352 -15.26 12.76 4.56
N TYR A 353 -14.33 11.95 4.06
CA TYR A 353 -12.96 11.88 4.56
C TYR A 353 -11.93 12.71 3.75
N GLY A 354 -12.36 13.50 2.78
CA GLY A 354 -11.45 14.35 1.99
C GLY A 354 -10.44 13.58 1.12
N LEU A 355 -10.80 12.37 0.67
CA LEU A 355 -9.90 11.40 0.03
C LEU A 355 -9.75 11.59 -1.49
N LYS A 356 -10.06 12.78 -2.05
CA LYS A 356 -10.03 13.04 -3.50
C LYS A 356 -8.68 12.76 -4.18
N ARG A 357 -7.58 12.76 -3.41
CA ARG A 357 -6.23 12.45 -3.90
C ARG A 357 -5.84 10.98 -3.75
N SER A 358 -6.74 10.17 -3.19
CA SER A 358 -6.52 8.77 -2.80
C SER A 358 -7.65 7.84 -3.28
N GLU A 359 -8.50 8.28 -4.22
CA GLU A 359 -9.63 7.52 -4.76
C GLU A 359 -9.22 6.12 -5.26
N GLY A 360 -8.11 6.02 -6.00
CA GLY A 360 -7.58 4.75 -6.49
C GLY A 360 -7.10 3.83 -5.37
N LEU A 361 -6.64 4.39 -4.23
CA LEU A 361 -6.30 3.60 -3.05
C LEU A 361 -7.55 3.08 -2.35
N VAL A 362 -8.61 3.90 -2.24
CA VAL A 362 -9.91 3.48 -1.71
C VAL A 362 -10.47 2.36 -2.57
N LEU A 363 -10.59 2.56 -3.89
CA LEU A 363 -11.15 1.56 -4.79
C LEU A 363 -10.37 0.23 -4.76
N ARG A 364 -9.04 0.29 -4.74
CA ARG A 364 -8.21 -0.92 -4.61
C ARG A 364 -8.53 -1.66 -3.30
N TYR A 365 -8.61 -0.95 -2.19
CA TYR A 365 -8.95 -1.55 -0.91
C TYR A 365 -10.37 -2.18 -0.93
N LEU A 366 -11.37 -1.51 -1.50
CA LEU A 366 -12.72 -2.07 -1.68
C LEU A 366 -12.70 -3.35 -2.54
N THR A 367 -11.90 -3.35 -3.60
CA THR A 367 -11.70 -4.52 -4.46
C THR A 367 -11.02 -5.67 -3.71
N ASP A 368 -9.99 -5.37 -2.91
CA ASP A 368 -9.28 -6.35 -2.10
C ASP A 368 -10.20 -6.94 -1.00
N CYS A 369 -11.06 -6.12 -0.40
CA CYS A 369 -12.07 -6.56 0.56
C CYS A 369 -13.15 -7.44 -0.08
N TYR A 370 -13.67 -7.05 -1.26
CA TYR A 370 -14.60 -7.89 -2.03
C TYR A 370 -13.99 -9.26 -2.32
N LYS A 371 -12.74 -9.29 -2.79
CA LYS A 371 -12.02 -10.54 -3.06
C LYS A 371 -11.81 -11.35 -1.78
N ALA A 372 -11.44 -10.71 -0.68
CA ALA A 372 -11.28 -11.40 0.60
C ALA A 372 -12.61 -12.04 1.04
N LEU A 373 -13.72 -11.30 1.01
CA LEU A 373 -15.03 -11.86 1.37
C LEU A 373 -15.40 -13.07 0.50
N VAL A 374 -15.24 -12.97 -0.82
CA VAL A 374 -15.58 -14.07 -1.75
C VAL A 374 -14.65 -15.27 -1.60
N GLN A 375 -13.37 -15.06 -1.25
CA GLN A 375 -12.35 -16.12 -1.26
C GLN A 375 -12.03 -16.69 0.12
N THR A 376 -12.21 -15.93 1.20
CA THR A 376 -11.82 -16.35 2.56
C THR A 376 -13.01 -16.68 3.45
N VAL A 377 -14.21 -16.17 3.16
CA VAL A 377 -15.40 -16.54 3.94
C VAL A 377 -15.95 -17.86 3.40
N PRO A 378 -16.05 -18.93 4.21
CA PRO A 378 -16.63 -20.18 3.75
C PRO A 378 -18.06 -19.97 3.26
N ALA A 379 -18.46 -20.62 2.16
CA ALA A 379 -19.82 -20.50 1.62
C ALA A 379 -20.89 -20.84 2.66
N ALA A 380 -20.62 -21.83 3.53
CA ALA A 380 -21.51 -22.21 4.62
C ALA A 380 -21.69 -21.12 5.68
N ALA A 381 -20.76 -20.16 5.79
CA ALA A 381 -20.76 -19.05 6.72
C ALA A 381 -21.40 -17.77 6.12
N VAL A 382 -21.73 -17.74 4.83
CA VAL A 382 -22.43 -16.61 4.20
C VAL A 382 -23.92 -16.72 4.50
N ASP A 383 -24.45 -15.81 5.30
CA ASP A 383 -25.89 -15.62 5.51
C ASP A 383 -26.47 -14.60 4.53
N ASP A 384 -27.80 -14.42 4.52
CA ASP A 384 -28.47 -13.53 3.56
C ASP A 384 -27.94 -12.08 3.65
N ARG A 385 -27.69 -11.58 4.87
CA ARG A 385 -27.19 -10.21 5.09
C ARG A 385 -25.75 -10.04 4.62
N LEU A 386 -24.88 -11.02 4.86
CA LEU A 386 -23.50 -10.97 4.36
C LEU A 386 -23.48 -11.12 2.84
N ALA A 387 -24.38 -11.93 2.26
CA ALA A 387 -24.54 -12.03 0.81
C ALA A 387 -24.93 -10.68 0.20
N GLU A 388 -25.89 -9.96 0.80
CA GLU A 388 -26.27 -8.60 0.39
C GLU A 388 -25.08 -7.63 0.43
N VAL A 389 -24.26 -7.68 1.49
CA VAL A 389 -23.03 -6.85 1.59
C VAL A 389 -22.02 -7.19 0.50
N ILE A 390 -21.81 -8.48 0.22
CA ILE A 390 -20.88 -8.95 -0.83
C ILE A 390 -21.37 -8.51 -2.21
N GLU A 391 -22.66 -8.65 -2.49
CA GLU A 391 -23.29 -8.23 -3.74
C GLU A 391 -23.16 -6.72 -3.92
N TRP A 392 -23.59 -5.94 -2.93
CA TRP A 392 -23.48 -4.48 -2.92
C TRP A 392 -22.04 -4.00 -3.15
N LEU A 393 -21.07 -4.59 -2.43
CA LEU A 393 -19.67 -4.21 -2.58
C LEU A 393 -19.15 -4.54 -3.99
N GLY A 394 -19.54 -5.69 -4.53
CA GLY A 394 -19.22 -6.08 -5.90
C GLY A 394 -19.79 -5.10 -6.93
N GLU A 395 -21.07 -4.72 -6.79
CA GLU A 395 -21.72 -3.72 -7.65
C GLU A 395 -21.04 -2.36 -7.55
N LEU A 396 -20.75 -1.89 -6.34
CA LEU A 396 -20.06 -0.62 -6.11
C LEU A 396 -18.71 -0.58 -6.80
N VAL A 397 -17.91 -1.64 -6.69
CA VAL A 397 -16.60 -1.72 -7.36
C VAL A 397 -16.77 -1.72 -8.89
N ARG A 398 -17.75 -2.46 -9.44
CA ARG A 398 -18.04 -2.48 -10.89
C ARG A 398 -18.49 -1.10 -11.41
N GLU A 399 -19.32 -0.39 -10.66
CA GLU A 399 -19.82 0.93 -11.04
C GLU A 399 -18.68 1.96 -11.13
N VAL A 400 -17.74 1.92 -10.17
CA VAL A 400 -16.63 2.88 -10.13
C VAL A 400 -15.58 2.57 -11.19
N ASP A 401 -15.18 1.29 -11.36
CA ASP A 401 -14.26 0.85 -12.41
C ASP A 401 -14.42 -0.65 -12.74
N SER A 402 -15.16 -0.95 -13.81
CA SER A 402 -15.39 -2.34 -14.26
C SER A 402 -14.09 -3.08 -14.65
N SER A 403 -13.03 -2.36 -15.05
CA SER A 403 -11.82 -2.99 -15.58
C SER A 403 -11.06 -3.86 -14.57
N LEU A 404 -11.12 -3.52 -13.27
CA LEU A 404 -10.43 -4.25 -12.21
C LEU A 404 -11.11 -5.59 -11.87
N LEU A 405 -12.43 -5.65 -11.97
CA LEU A 405 -13.20 -6.87 -11.72
C LEU A 405 -13.23 -7.74 -12.97
N ASP A 406 -13.37 -7.17 -14.17
CA ASP A 406 -13.33 -7.90 -15.44
C ASP A 406 -11.99 -8.65 -15.62
N GLU A 407 -10.86 -8.03 -15.21
CA GLU A 407 -9.55 -8.68 -15.24
C GLU A 407 -9.49 -9.88 -14.27
N TRP A 408 -10.08 -9.76 -13.09
CA TRP A 408 -10.13 -10.83 -12.10
C TRP A 408 -11.07 -11.97 -12.51
N GLU A 409 -12.24 -11.66 -13.05
CA GLU A 409 -13.20 -12.66 -13.57
C GLU A 409 -12.60 -13.44 -14.75
N ARG A 410 -11.83 -12.79 -15.63
CA ARG A 410 -11.07 -13.47 -16.70
C ARG A 410 -10.00 -14.42 -16.17
N LEU A 411 -9.31 -14.04 -15.10
CA LEU A 411 -8.32 -14.90 -14.45
C LEU A 411 -8.95 -16.11 -13.74
N ARG A 412 -10.25 -16.07 -13.38
CA ARG A 412 -11.02 -17.24 -12.91
C ARG A 412 -11.47 -18.15 -14.06
N ALA A 413 -11.76 -17.57 -15.22
CA ALA A 413 -12.22 -18.31 -16.40
C ALA A 413 -11.11 -19.03 -17.19
N THR A 414 -9.85 -18.89 -16.76
CA THR A 414 -8.65 -19.50 -17.36
C THR A 414 -8.03 -20.47 -16.37
#